data_AF-A0A949JRE1-F1
#
_entry.id   AF-A0A949JRE1-F1
#
_cell.length_a   1.000
_cell.length_b   1.000
_cell.length_c   1.000
_cell.angle_alpha   90.00
_cell.angle_beta   90.00
_cell.angle_gamma   90.00
#
_symmetry.space_group_name_H-M   'P 1'
#
loop_
_entity.id
_entity.type
_entity.pdbx_description
1 polymer ?
#
loop_
_entity_poly.entity_id
_entity_poly.type
_entity_poly.pdbx_seq_one_letter_code
_entity_poly.pdbx_strand_id
1 'polypeptide(L)' 'MEKHYQIFLSSTYEDLKKERLEVIRALLELNCIPCGMEYFPATDDDQWSYIKKII' A
#
# COMPACT_ATOMS: atom_id res chain seq x y z
N MET A 1 16.55 -11.87 -14.43
CA MET A 1 15.15 -11.50 -14.18
C MET A 1 15.16 -10.41 -13.14
N GLU A 2 14.67 -9.23 -13.49
CA GLU A 2 14.51 -8.13 -12.55
C GLU A 2 13.30 -8.43 -11.66
N LYS A 3 13.48 -8.41 -10.34
CA LYS A 3 12.41 -8.68 -9.38
C LYS A 3 11.83 -7.33 -8.93
N HIS A 4 10.53 -7.16 -9.13
CA HIS A 4 9.81 -6.02 -8.58
C HIS A 4 9.17 -6.42 -7.25
N TYR A 5 9.27 -5.53 -6.26
CA TYR A 5 8.72 -5.73 -4.93
C TYR A 5 7.53 -4.81 -4.73
N GLN A 6 6.35 -5.41 -4.51
CA GLN A 6 5.14 -4.68 -4.17
C GLN A 6 4.95 -4.71 -2.65
N ILE A 7 4.82 -3.53 -2.04
CA ILE A 7 4.79 -3.37 -0.58
C ILE A 7 3.47 -2.76 -0.17
N PHE A 8 2.69 -3.52 0.59
CA PHE A 8 1.43 -3.03 1.15
C PHE A 8 1.65 -2.24 2.44
N LEU A 9 1.15 -1.00 2.47
CA LEU A 9 1.13 -0.09 3.62
C LEU A 9 -0.30 -0.03 4.17
N SER A 10 -0.53 -0.60 5.35
CA SER A 10 -1.83 -0.51 6.02
C SER A 10 -2.09 0.89 6.59
N SER A 11 -3.36 1.31 6.60
CA SER A 11 -3.81 2.57 7.20
C SER A 11 -5.26 2.47 7.62
N THR A 12 -5.65 3.13 8.71
CA THR A 12 -7.05 3.10 9.15
C THR A 12 -7.85 4.26 8.57
N TYR A 13 -7.33 5.49 8.61
CA TYR A 13 -8.01 6.67 8.04
C TYR A 13 -7.10 7.91 7.95
N GLU A 14 -6.98 8.71 9.02
CA GLU A 14 -6.20 9.96 9.04
C GLU A 14 -4.91 9.90 9.86
N ASP A 15 -4.67 8.78 10.52
CA ASP A 15 -3.43 8.52 11.24
C ASP A 15 -2.22 8.68 10.32
N LEU A 16 -1.07 9.08 10.86
CA LEU A 16 0.26 8.92 10.26
C LEU A 16 0.42 9.34 8.78
N LYS A 17 -0.38 10.29 8.26
CA LYS A 17 -0.34 10.72 6.85
C LYS A 17 1.08 11.15 6.43
N LYS A 18 1.77 11.88 7.31
CA LYS A 18 3.12 12.40 7.04
C LYS A 18 4.14 11.27 7.02
N GLU A 19 4.10 10.38 8.01
CA GLU A 19 4.99 9.23 8.13
C GLU A 19 4.79 8.26 6.97
N ARG A 20 3.54 7.99 6.57
CA ARG A 20 3.23 7.19 5.37
C ARG A 20 3.79 7.81 4.11
N LEU A 21 3.70 9.13 3.94
CA LEU A 21 4.25 9.81 2.78
C LEU A 21 5.77 9.65 2.70
N GLU A 22 6.47 9.77 3.82
CA GLU A 22 7.93 9.52 3.85
C GLU A 22 8.28 8.06 3.54
N VAL A 23 7.50 7.10 4.04
CA VAL A 23 7.70 5.67 3.71
C VAL A 23 7.44 5.40 2.23
N ILE A 24 6.38 5.97 1.65
CA ILE A 24 6.07 5.85 0.21
C ILE A 24 7.23 6.38 -0.63
N ARG A 25 7.79 7.55 -0.28
CA ARG A 25 8.95 8.11 -0.97
C ARG A 25 10.16 7.18 -0.90
N ALA A 26 10.49 6.68 0.29
CA ALA A 26 11.59 5.75 0.47
C ALA A 26 11.41 4.47 -0.35
N LEU A 27 10.19 3.93 -0.43
CA LEU A 27 9.90 2.74 -1.24
C LEU A 27 10.10 3.00 -2.74
N LEU A 28 9.67 4.16 -3.23
CA LEU A 28 9.88 4.54 -4.63
C LEU A 28 11.36 4.73 -4.97
N GLU A 29 12.14 5.32 -4.07
CA GLU A 29 13.60 5.44 -4.20
C GLU A 29 14.30 4.07 -4.26
N LEU A 30 13.71 3.04 -3.63
CA LEU A 30 14.17 1.66 -3.65
C LEU A 30 13.65 0.85 -4.85
N ASN A 31 12.96 1.48 -5.81
CA ASN A 31 12.28 0.83 -6.94
C ASN A 31 11.21 -0.21 -6.52
N CYS A 32 10.61 -0.03 -5.34
CA CYS A 32 9.45 -0.80 -4.88
C CYS A 32 8.14 -0.14 -5.33
N ILE A 33 7.08 -0.94 -5.46
CA ILE A 33 5.74 -0.49 -5.81
C ILE A 33 4.91 -0.40 -4.52
N PRO A 34 4.66 0.79 -3.96
CA PRO A 34 3.82 0.94 -2.77
C PRO A 34 2.35 0.72 -3.12
N CYS A 35 1.62 0.01 -2.28
CA CYS A 35 0.18 -0.17 -2.36
C CYS A 35 -0.44 0.11 -0.99
N GLY A 36 -1.58 0.76 -0.94
CA GLY A 36 -2.25 1.06 0.31
C GLY A 36 -3.77 0.95 0.17
N MET A 37 -4.47 1.14 1.28
CA MET A 37 -5.93 1.10 1.29
C MET A 37 -6.57 2.26 0.53
N GLU A 38 -5.79 3.29 0.17
CA GLU A 38 -6.26 4.42 -0.64
C GLU A 38 -6.71 4.00 -2.06
N TYR A 39 -6.24 2.85 -2.55
CA TYR A 39 -6.67 2.27 -3.82
C TYR A 39 -7.86 1.32 -3.67
N PHE A 40 -8.34 1.10 -2.44
CA PHE A 40 -9.42 0.15 -2.21
C PHE A 40 -10.73 0.81 -2.62
N PRO A 41 -11.51 0.19 -3.53
CA PRO A 41 -12.84 0.69 -3.81
C PRO A 41 -13.67 0.65 -2.52
N ALA A 42 -14.55 1.63 -2.34
CA ALA A 42 -15.53 1.61 -1.26
C ALA A 42 -16.57 0.52 -1.58
N THR A 43 -16.26 -0.73 -1.24
CA THR A 43 -17.13 -1.90 -1.43
C THR A 43 -17.41 -2.57 -0.10
N ASP A 44 -18.46 -3.38 -0.05
CA ASP A 44 -18.79 -4.23 1.09
C ASP A 44 -17.89 -5.49 1.17
N ASP A 45 -16.88 -5.62 0.31
CA ASP A 45 -15.96 -6.75 0.33
C ASP A 45 -15.04 -6.68 1.55
N ASP A 46 -14.75 -7.86 2.12
CA ASP A 46 -13.78 -7.99 3.21
C ASP A 46 -12.40 -7.46 2.78
N GLN A 47 -11.89 -6.48 3.52
CA GLN A 47 -10.62 -5.79 3.23
C GLN A 47 -9.44 -6.77 3.09
N TRP A 48 -9.43 -7.84 3.88
CA TRP A 48 -8.38 -8.85 3.84
C TRP A 48 -8.38 -9.66 2.54
N SER A 49 -9.57 -9.93 2.01
CA SER A 49 -9.75 -10.59 0.71
C SER A 49 -9.24 -9.75 -0.46
N TYR A 50 -9.29 -8.42 -0.35
CA TYR A 50 -8.70 -7.52 -1.34
C TYR A 50 -7.17 -7.41 -1.20
N ILE A 51 -6.65 -7.33 0.03
CA ILE A 51 -5.20 -7.34 0.30
C ILE A 51 -4.54 -8.55 -0.38
N LYS A 52 -5.13 -9.74 -0.25
CA LYS A 52 -4.64 -10.98 -0.90
C LYS A 52 -4.62 -10.94 -2.43
N LYS A 53 -5.36 -10.05 -3.08
CA LYS A 53 -5.31 -9.89 -4.54
C LYS A 53 -4.14 -8.99 -4.98
N ILE A 54 -3.62 -8.18 -4.06
CA ILE A 54 -2.56 -7.20 -4.29
C ILE A 54 -1.17 -7.74 -3.91
N ILE A 55 -1.09 -8.63 -2.91
CA ILE A 55 0.19 -9.20 -2.40
C ILE A 55 0.45 -10.62 -2.88
#